data_AF-A0A355V086-F1
#
_entry.id   AF-A0A355V086-F1
#
_cell.length_a   1.000
_cell.length_b   1.000
_cell.length_c   1.000
_cell.angle_alpha   90.00
_cell.angle_beta   90.00
_cell.angle_gamma   90.00
#
_symmetry.space_group_name_H-M   'P 1'
#
loop_
_entity.id
_entity.type
_entity.pdbx_description
1 polymer ?
#
loop_
_entity_poly.entity_id
_entity_poly.type
_entity_poly.pdbx_seq_one_letter_code
_entity_poly.pdbx_strand_id
1 'polypeptide(L)' 'DMDDYSSLQYFQKVLRTSGIIDRLEEMNINEGDTVSIMGWEFDYLT' A
#
# COMPACT_ATOMS: atom_id res chain seq x y z
N ASP A 1 18.00 -3.74 -6.13
CA ASP A 1 18.75 -4.83 -5.47
C ASP A 1 17.84 -5.88 -4.85
N MET A 2 18.37 -7.04 -4.40
CA MET A 2 17.57 -8.02 -3.65
C MET A 2 16.93 -7.41 -2.38
N ASP A 3 17.59 -6.41 -1.78
CA ASP A 3 17.11 -5.70 -0.59
C ASP A 3 15.87 -4.82 -0.85
N ASP A 4 15.69 -4.30 -2.08
CA ASP A 4 14.47 -3.54 -2.43
C ASP A 4 13.26 -4.47 -2.52
N TYR A 5 13.46 -5.68 -3.06
CA TYR A 5 12.39 -6.65 -3.28
C TYR A 5 11.85 -7.21 -1.95
N SER A 6 12.75 -7.46 -0.99
CA SER A 6 12.38 -7.89 0.36
C SER A 6 11.70 -6.77 1.16
N SER A 7 12.16 -5.53 1.00
CA SER A 7 11.56 -4.35 1.63
C SER A 7 10.14 -4.08 1.12
N LEU A 8 9.89 -4.22 -0.19
CA LEU A 8 8.56 -4.08 -0.79
C LEU A 8 7.59 -5.15 -0.31
N GLN A 9 8.00 -6.41 -0.26
CA GLN A 9 7.16 -7.49 0.28
C GLN A 9 6.81 -7.27 1.74
N TYR A 10 7.79 -6.83 2.55
CA TYR A 10 7.54 -6.49 3.95
C TYR A 10 6.53 -5.33 4.07
N PHE A 11 6.68 -4.29 3.25
CA PHE A 11 5.78 -3.15 3.23
C PHE A 11 4.34 -3.54 2.86
N GLN A 12 4.16 -4.32 1.79
CA GLN A 12 2.85 -4.87 1.41
C GLN A 12 2.22 -5.69 2.53
N LYS A 13 3.02 -6.52 3.23
CA LYS A 13 2.55 -7.30 4.38
C LYS A 13 2.07 -6.39 5.50
N VAL A 14 2.85 -5.36 5.85
CA VAL A 14 2.47 -4.38 6.88
C VAL A 14 1.18 -3.66 6.51
N LEU A 15 1.01 -3.21 5.26
CA LEU A 15 -0.23 -2.55 4.79
C LEU A 15 -1.45 -3.45 4.98
N ARG A 16 -1.34 -4.74 4.63
CA ARG A 16 -2.42 -5.73 4.83
C ARG A 16 -2.68 -6.01 6.31
N THR A 17 -1.63 -6.23 7.11
CA THR A 17 -1.81 -6.62 8.53
C THR A 17 -2.21 -5.45 9.44
N SER A 18 -1.97 -4.21 9.01
CA SER A 18 -2.32 -3.00 9.77
C SER A 18 -3.76 -2.53 9.52
N GLY A 19 -4.50 -3.16 8.59
CA GLY A 19 -5.85 -2.73 8.20
C GLY A 19 -5.87 -1.48 7.33
N ILE A 20 -4.72 -1.03 6.81
CA ILE A 20 -4.66 0.12 5.90
C ILE A 20 -5.43 -0.19 4.62
N ILE A 21 -5.29 -1.41 4.07
CA ILE A 21 -6.03 -1.80 2.86
C ILE A 21 -7.54 -1.74 3.08
N ASP A 22 -8.03 -2.27 4.20
CA ASP A 22 -9.46 -2.23 4.55
C ASP A 22 -9.95 -0.78 4.65
N ARG A 23 -9.14 0.09 5.27
CA ARG A 23 -9.47 1.52 5.40
C ARG A 23 -9.51 2.24 4.06
N LEU A 24 -8.61 1.87 3.15
CA LEU A 24 -8.59 2.40 1.78
C LEU A 24 -9.85 1.97 1.01
N GLU A 25 -10.27 0.71 1.12
CA GLU A 25 -11.52 0.22 0.53
C GLU A 25 -12.75 0.95 1.11
N GLU A 26 -12.78 1.18 2.42
CA GLU A 26 -13.84 1.99 3.08
C GLU A 26 -13.88 3.44 2.58
N MET A 27 -12.75 3.98 2.12
CA MET A 27 -12.67 5.33 1.54
C MET A 27 -13.17 5.40 0.10
N ASN A 28 -13.65 4.28 -0.48
CA ASN A 28 -14.06 4.17 -1.88
C ASN A 28 -12.95 4.57 -2.87
N ILE A 29 -11.69 4.25 -2.55
CA ILE A 29 -10.62 4.39 -3.53
C ILE A 29 -10.78 3.34 -4.64
N ASN A 30 -10.29 3.66 -5.82
CA ASN A 30 -10.35 2.82 -7.00
C ASN A 30 -8.94 2.42 -7.45
N GLU A 31 -8.88 1.36 -8.26
CA GLU A 31 -7.64 0.98 -8.93
C GLU A 31 -7.08 2.17 -9.72
N GLY A 32 -5.80 2.46 -9.53
CA GLY A 32 -5.11 3.60 -10.15
C GLY A 32 -5.17 4.90 -9.35
N ASP A 33 -5.85 4.92 -8.20
CA ASP A 33 -5.80 6.08 -7.30
C ASP A 33 -4.45 6.14 -6.58
N THR A 34 -3.87 7.34 -6.52
CA THR A 34 -2.63 7.59 -5.79
C THR A 34 -2.90 7.71 -4.30
N VAL A 35 -2.30 6.83 -3.52
CA VAL A 35 -2.37 6.79 -2.06
C VAL A 35 -1.11 7.40 -1.48
N SER A 36 -1.27 8.39 -0.60
CA SER A 36 -0.17 9.05 0.12
C SER A 36 -0.20 8.67 1.60
N ILE A 37 0.82 7.94 2.07
CA ILE A 37 0.96 7.49 3.46
C ILE A 37 2.36 7.81 3.96
N MET A 38 2.46 8.55 5.07
CA MET A 38 3.74 8.86 5.74
C MET A 38 4.80 9.47 4.80
N GLY A 39 4.37 10.25 3.79
CA GLY A 39 5.25 10.85 2.78
C GLY A 39 5.66 9.92 1.63
N TRP A 40 5.10 8.71 1.58
CA TRP A 40 5.23 7.78 0.47
C TRP A 40 3.97 7.80 -0.38
N GLU A 41 4.14 7.90 -1.69
CA GLU A 41 3.04 7.87 -2.65
C GLU A 41 3.15 6.62 -3.52
N PHE A 42 2.03 5.92 -3.69
CA PHE A 42 1.95 4.74 -4.54
C PHE A 42 0.57 4.63 -5.16
N ASP A 43 0.51 4.01 -6.34
CA ASP A 43 -0.77 3.72 -6.98
C ASP A 43 -1.39 2.48 -6.36
N TYR A 44 -2.66 2.59 -5.99
CA TYR A 44 -3.40 1.45 -5.49
C TYR A 44 -3.74 0.49 -6.64
N LEU A 45 -3.24 -0.74 -6.52
CA LEU A 45 -3.49 -1.83 -7.45
C LEU A 45 -4.11 -2.99 -6.66
N THR A 46 -5.26 -3.49 -7.12
CA THR A 46 -6.02 -4.56 -6.47
C THR A 46 -5.42 -5.94 -6.73
#